data_AF-A0A813HES7-F1
#
_entry.id   AF-A0A813HES7-F1
#
_cell.length_a   1.000
_cell.length_b   1.000
_cell.length_c   1.000
_cell.angle_alpha   90.00
_cell.angle_beta   90.00
_cell.angle_gamma   90.00
#
_symmetry.space_group_name_H-M   'P 1'
#
loop_
_entity.id
_entity.type
_entity.pdbx_description
1 polymer ?
#
loop_
_entity_poly.entity_id
_entity_poly.type
_entity_poly.pdbx_seq_one_letter_code
_entity_poly.pdbx_strand_id
1 'polypeptide(L)'
;MAVEQQNGGAAHEEIEKRIKALNKKLKQIEGLKEKGTDQLDAEAQEKVASEAALRKEVKELEAQKKNGKRPAAAAAAAEPPTPVAVEEAPAAPEEPEPVVEEKAPEPELNDEEKEKRAKGIRKKLAQIEKLKEKDFASLEPEAKAKVESEAELKKDLARLEGKAEPVQAVVSKDVGGLCKIDSAEVPSERQPHERLLAKDPQAPTGLSAEALLRALAPEWSAQPGRLERLAAERVKGGRDVARLDKEDLRELGLGMAERGRVLDWARSLVRNDAAAASNVVPEHRGQADIWRRISSGFNSPTSARDGTCKDHDSAWGELKADSRSIILSPSWGSESPATWADSSSSRSHGPLA
;
A
#
# COMPACT_ATOMS: atom_id res chain seq x y z
N MET A 1 36.46 -13.52 -26.50
CA MET A 1 36.83 -12.73 -25.30
C MET A 1 35.70 -11.76 -24.91
N ALA A 2 34.50 -12.25 -24.58
CA ALA A 2 33.32 -11.40 -24.35
C ALA A 2 32.52 -11.76 -23.07
N VAL A 3 33.11 -12.52 -22.14
CA VAL A 3 32.37 -13.07 -20.98
C VAL A 3 32.62 -12.27 -19.68
N GLU A 4 33.52 -11.28 -19.67
CA GLU A 4 33.96 -10.65 -18.41
C GLU A 4 33.13 -9.45 -17.93
N GLN A 5 32.18 -8.94 -18.71
CA GLN A 5 31.42 -7.73 -18.35
C GLN A 5 30.14 -7.95 -17.52
N GLN A 6 29.63 -9.18 -17.37
CA GLN A 6 28.33 -9.40 -16.72
C GLN A 6 28.38 -9.53 -15.17
N ASN A 7 29.56 -9.74 -14.58
CA ASN A 7 29.68 -9.93 -13.12
C ASN A 7 29.79 -8.63 -12.30
N GLY A 8 29.94 -7.47 -12.94
CA GLY A 8 30.08 -6.18 -12.24
C GLY A 8 28.78 -5.65 -11.63
N GLY A 9 27.64 -5.93 -12.27
CA GLY A 9 26.33 -5.39 -11.84
C GLY A 9 25.87 -5.95 -10.50
N ALA A 10 25.98 -7.27 -10.30
CA ALA A 10 25.52 -7.92 -9.07
C ALA A 10 26.26 -7.43 -7.82
N ALA A 11 27.58 -7.23 -7.91
CA ALA A 11 28.38 -6.73 -6.79
C ALA A 11 28.00 -5.30 -6.39
N HIS A 12 27.68 -4.44 -7.37
CA HIS A 12 27.25 -3.08 -7.11
C HIS A 12 25.87 -3.03 -6.42
N GLU A 13 24.94 -3.89 -6.84
CA GLU A 13 23.63 -4.02 -6.19
C GLU A 13 23.73 -4.49 -4.73
N GLU A 14 24.63 -5.42 -4.42
CA GLU A 14 24.87 -5.87 -3.05
C GLU A 14 25.42 -4.75 -2.16
N ILE A 15 26.38 -3.97 -2.67
CA ILE A 15 26.94 -2.81 -1.96
C ILE A 15 25.85 -1.79 -1.67
N GLU A 16 24.97 -1.48 -2.64
CA GLU A 16 23.86 -0.56 -2.42
C GLU A 16 22.86 -1.06 -1.37
N LYS A 17 22.54 -2.36 -1.37
CA LYS A 17 21.67 -2.96 -0.36
C LYS A 17 22.29 -2.86 1.03
N ARG A 18 23.61 -3.08 1.17
CA ARG A 18 24.34 -2.92 2.43
C ARG A 18 24.36 -1.47 2.91
N ILE A 19 24.66 -0.50 2.04
CA ILE A 19 24.62 0.93 2.38
C ILE A 19 23.22 1.32 2.88
N LYS A 20 22.15 0.88 2.20
CA LYS A 20 20.76 1.14 2.64
C LYS A 20 20.46 0.53 4.01
N ALA A 21 20.95 -0.67 4.30
CA ALA A 21 20.78 -1.31 5.59
C ALA A 21 21.53 -0.58 6.72
N LEU A 22 22.78 -0.17 6.48
CA LEU A 22 23.58 0.61 7.44
C LEU A 22 22.96 1.99 7.71
N ASN A 23 22.48 2.69 6.68
CA ASN A 23 21.79 3.97 6.84
C ASN A 23 20.50 3.86 7.66
N LYS A 24 19.76 2.74 7.53
CA LYS A 24 18.61 2.47 8.42
C LYS A 24 19.03 2.31 9.88
N LYS A 25 20.13 1.61 10.16
CA LYS A 25 20.69 1.48 11.52
C LYS A 25 21.13 2.83 12.08
N LEU A 26 21.80 3.66 11.29
CA LEU A 26 22.19 5.02 11.70
C LEU A 26 20.97 5.88 12.05
N LYS A 27 19.89 5.82 11.26
CA LYS A 27 18.65 6.55 11.56
C LYS A 27 17.99 6.07 12.86
N GLN A 28 18.05 4.77 13.16
CA GLN A 28 17.56 4.24 14.44
C GLN A 28 18.41 4.76 15.61
N ILE A 29 19.72 4.80 15.46
CA ILE A 29 20.64 5.35 16.48
C ILE A 29 20.39 6.85 16.69
N GLU A 30 20.17 7.62 15.62
CA GLU A 30 19.81 9.05 15.74
C GLU A 30 18.52 9.24 16.54
N GLY A 31 17.48 8.44 16.26
CA GLY A 31 16.25 8.46 17.07
C GLY A 31 16.45 8.03 18.52
N LEU A 32 17.42 7.15 18.83
CA LEU A 32 17.78 6.83 20.22
C LEU A 32 18.51 8.00 20.90
N LYS A 33 19.38 8.71 20.17
CA LYS A 33 20.08 9.89 20.71
C LYS A 33 19.13 11.06 20.96
N GLU A 34 18.09 11.22 20.13
CA GLU A 34 17.04 12.22 20.32
C GLU A 34 16.22 11.99 21.60
N LYS A 35 16.05 10.74 22.03
CA LYS A 35 15.36 10.39 23.29
C LYS A 35 16.16 10.72 24.54
N GLY A 36 17.42 11.14 24.40
CA GLY A 36 18.33 11.46 25.50
C GLY A 36 19.17 10.24 25.89
N THR A 37 20.49 10.42 25.91
CA THR A 37 21.46 9.34 26.24
C THR A 37 21.33 8.82 27.67
N ASP A 38 20.77 9.61 28.58
CA ASP A 38 20.72 9.31 30.01
C ASP A 38 19.61 8.32 30.37
N GLN A 39 18.64 8.09 29.46
CA GLN A 39 17.52 7.17 29.65
C GLN A 39 17.64 5.89 28.80
N LEU A 40 18.78 5.67 28.15
CA LEU A 40 18.98 4.50 27.31
C LEU A 40 19.52 3.32 28.13
N ASP A 41 18.88 2.15 27.98
CA ASP A 41 19.38 0.88 28.51
C ASP A 41 20.79 0.56 28.00
N ALA A 42 21.54 -0.27 28.72
CA ALA A 42 22.92 -0.63 28.39
C ALA A 42 23.09 -1.14 26.94
N GLU A 43 22.12 -1.90 26.43
CA GLU A 43 22.13 -2.40 25.05
C GLU A 43 21.94 -1.27 24.01
N ALA A 44 21.13 -0.25 24.35
CA ALA A 44 20.92 0.91 23.49
C ALA A 44 22.15 1.82 23.48
N GLN A 45 22.84 1.96 24.61
CA GLN A 45 24.11 2.68 24.69
C GLN A 45 25.20 2.02 23.84
N GLU A 46 25.29 0.68 23.82
CA GLU A 46 26.22 -0.05 22.96
C GLU A 46 25.92 0.20 21.46
N LYS A 47 24.64 0.24 21.08
CA LYS A 47 24.23 0.61 19.70
C LYS A 47 24.66 2.02 19.35
N VAL A 48 24.50 2.98 20.26
CA VAL A 48 24.99 4.36 20.08
C VAL A 48 26.52 4.39 19.97
N ALA A 49 27.25 3.62 20.77
CA ALA A 49 28.70 3.53 20.68
C ALA A 49 29.17 2.96 19.32
N SER A 50 28.39 2.06 18.71
CA SER A 50 28.67 1.49 17.39
C SER A 50 28.50 2.47 16.21
N GLU A 51 27.88 3.63 16.42
CA GLU A 51 27.59 4.65 15.38
C GLU A 51 28.83 5.05 14.58
N ALA A 52 29.96 5.25 15.26
CA ALA A 52 31.20 5.68 14.62
C ALA A 52 31.76 4.60 13.68
N ALA A 53 31.62 3.32 14.03
CA ALA A 53 32.04 2.20 13.19
C ALA A 53 31.14 2.08 11.95
N LEU A 54 29.82 2.16 12.13
CA LEU A 54 28.85 2.10 11.03
C LEU A 54 29.05 3.24 10.01
N ARG A 55 29.34 4.46 10.48
CA ARG A 55 29.64 5.59 9.58
C ARG A 55 30.93 5.39 8.77
N LYS A 56 31.94 4.71 9.32
CA LYS A 56 33.18 4.37 8.59
C LYS A 56 32.88 3.34 7.50
N GLU A 57 32.14 2.29 7.84
CA GLU A 57 31.77 1.24 6.89
C GLU A 57 30.95 1.78 5.71
N VAL A 58 29.98 2.69 5.96
CA VAL A 58 29.23 3.35 4.87
C VAL A 58 30.17 4.12 3.93
N LYS A 59 31.11 4.91 4.47
CA LYS A 59 32.08 5.66 3.65
C LYS A 59 32.97 4.75 2.82
N GLU A 60 33.40 3.63 3.39
CA GLU A 60 34.21 2.63 2.66
C GLU A 60 33.42 1.98 1.54
N LEU A 61 32.16 1.58 1.79
CA LEU A 61 31.29 1.00 0.78
C LEU A 61 30.94 2.01 -0.32
N GLU A 62 30.73 3.28 0.01
CA GLU A 62 30.53 4.36 -0.97
C GLU A 62 31.79 4.61 -1.82
N ALA A 63 32.98 4.55 -1.22
CA ALA A 63 34.24 4.64 -1.94
C ALA A 63 34.44 3.43 -2.88
N GLN A 64 34.09 2.22 -2.44
CA GLN A 64 34.10 1.02 -3.28
C GLN A 64 33.12 1.14 -4.45
N LYS A 65 31.92 1.69 -4.19
CA LYS A 65 30.90 1.95 -5.20
C LYS A 65 31.43 2.91 -6.29
N LYS A 66 32.07 4.02 -5.88
CA LYS A 66 32.60 5.03 -6.80
C LYS A 66 33.80 4.54 -7.61
N ASN A 67 34.70 3.79 -7.00
CA ASN A 67 35.93 3.38 -7.65
C ASN A 67 35.76 2.17 -8.58
N GLY A 68 34.59 1.49 -8.57
CA GLY A 68 34.34 0.26 -9.33
C GLY A 68 35.35 -0.86 -9.03
N LYS A 69 36.24 -0.64 -8.06
CA LYS A 69 37.35 -1.49 -7.74
C LYS A 69 36.84 -2.49 -6.72
N ARG A 70 36.43 -3.64 -7.26
CA ARG A 70 36.11 -4.83 -6.48
C ARG A 70 37.21 -5.00 -5.43
N PRO A 71 36.89 -5.09 -4.13
CA PRO A 71 37.89 -5.42 -3.15
C PRO A 71 38.49 -6.75 -3.60
N ALA A 72 39.77 -6.73 -3.96
CA ALA A 72 40.52 -7.95 -4.14
C ALA A 72 40.31 -8.74 -2.85
N ALA A 73 39.83 -9.97 -2.97
CA ALA A 73 39.44 -10.85 -1.87
C ALA A 73 40.66 -11.22 -1.01
N ALA A 74 41.21 -10.22 -0.30
CA ALA A 74 42.21 -10.36 0.70
C ALA A 74 41.50 -10.60 2.03
N ALA A 75 41.80 -11.76 2.61
CA ALA A 75 41.57 -12.11 4.01
C ALA A 75 40.14 -12.46 4.44
N ALA A 76 39.59 -13.50 3.82
CA ALA A 76 38.86 -14.51 4.58
C ALA A 76 39.87 -15.31 5.45
N ALA A 77 40.33 -14.73 6.56
CA ALA A 77 41.09 -15.41 7.62
C ALA A 77 41.28 -14.53 8.88
N ALA A 78 40.37 -13.59 9.17
CA ALA A 78 40.34 -12.93 10.47
C ALA A 78 39.26 -13.61 11.30
N GLU A 79 39.71 -14.41 12.26
CA GLU A 79 38.90 -15.15 13.22
C GLU A 79 37.85 -14.24 13.90
N PRO A 80 36.65 -14.76 14.19
CA PRO A 80 35.67 -14.03 14.99
C PRO A 80 36.29 -13.72 16.35
N PRO A 81 36.19 -12.48 16.87
CA PRO A 81 36.55 -12.23 18.25
C PRO A 81 35.68 -13.12 19.14
N THR A 82 36.34 -14.03 19.84
CA THR A 82 35.77 -14.81 20.92
C THR A 82 35.07 -13.85 21.90
N PRO A 83 33.78 -14.06 22.22
CA PRO A 83 33.15 -13.33 23.30
C PRO A 83 33.86 -13.71 24.59
N VAL A 84 34.56 -12.75 25.18
CA VAL A 84 35.18 -12.89 26.50
C VAL A 84 34.06 -13.17 27.49
N ALA A 85 34.02 -14.40 27.96
CA ALA A 85 33.27 -14.82 29.13
C ALA A 85 33.79 -14.01 30.34
N VAL A 86 33.01 -13.02 30.76
CA VAL A 86 33.13 -12.42 32.10
C VAL A 86 32.09 -13.14 32.96
N GLU A 87 32.60 -14.12 33.68
CA GLU A 87 31.98 -14.79 34.81
C GLU A 87 32.17 -13.88 36.04
N GLU A 88 31.10 -13.23 36.53
CA GLU A 88 31.00 -12.89 37.95
C GLU A 88 29.53 -12.69 38.36
N ALA A 89 29.08 -13.57 39.25
CA ALA A 89 27.88 -13.48 40.08
C ALA A 89 28.32 -13.26 41.54
N PRO A 90 27.45 -13.05 42.55
CA PRO A 90 26.09 -12.49 42.59
C PRO A 90 25.94 -11.40 43.68
N ALA A 91 24.96 -10.48 43.58
CA ALA A 91 24.44 -9.77 44.76
C ALA A 91 23.00 -9.26 44.55
N ALA A 92 22.08 -9.96 45.21
CA ALA A 92 20.82 -9.58 45.88
C ALA A 92 19.94 -8.39 45.40
N PRO A 93 18.62 -8.52 45.56
CA PRO A 93 17.59 -7.85 44.77
C PRO A 93 17.05 -6.59 45.45
N GLU A 94 16.78 -5.54 44.68
CA GLU A 94 15.93 -4.43 45.10
C GLU A 94 14.82 -4.24 44.05
N GLU A 95 13.59 -4.49 44.49
CA GLU A 95 12.31 -4.34 43.81
C GLU A 95 12.11 -2.91 43.30
N PRO A 96 11.90 -2.68 41.99
CA PRO A 96 11.22 -1.50 41.51
C PRO A 96 9.76 -1.84 41.18
N GLU A 97 8.86 -1.10 41.82
CA GLU A 97 7.42 -1.14 41.64
C GLU A 97 7.00 -0.99 40.16
N PRO A 98 5.92 -1.66 39.71
CA PRO A 98 5.48 -1.60 38.32
C PRO A 98 4.85 -0.24 38.02
N VAL A 99 5.65 0.67 37.46
CA VAL A 99 5.16 1.88 36.80
C VAL A 99 4.34 1.43 35.58
N VAL A 100 3.03 1.59 35.70
CA VAL A 100 2.05 1.39 34.63
C VAL A 100 2.31 2.43 33.55
N GLU A 101 3.16 2.06 32.59
CA GLU A 101 3.52 2.89 31.45
C GLU A 101 2.33 2.96 30.49
N GLU A 102 1.73 4.16 30.44
CA GLU A 102 0.57 4.49 29.61
C GLU A 102 0.94 4.30 28.13
N LYS A 103 0.32 3.28 27.53
CA LYS A 103 0.51 2.80 26.16
C LYS A 103 0.19 3.90 25.15
N ALA A 104 1.21 4.66 24.76
CA ALA A 104 1.17 5.61 23.65
C ALA A 104 0.71 4.92 22.34
N PRO A 105 0.03 5.65 21.43
CA PRO A 105 -0.59 5.07 20.24
C PRO A 105 0.46 4.40 19.33
N GLU A 106 0.29 3.09 19.12
CA GLU A 106 1.16 2.27 18.27
C GLU A 106 1.21 2.87 16.84
N PRO A 107 2.40 3.16 16.30
CA PRO A 107 2.54 3.51 14.89
C PRO A 107 2.02 2.36 14.03
N GLU A 108 1.31 2.67 12.94
CA GLU A 108 0.79 1.69 12.00
C GLU A 108 1.93 0.82 11.45
N LEU A 109 2.10 -0.37 12.05
CA LEU A 109 3.10 -1.35 11.62
C LEU A 109 2.74 -1.84 10.22
N ASN A 110 3.76 -1.92 9.36
CA ASN A 110 3.62 -2.39 7.99
C ASN A 110 3.17 -3.86 7.99
N ASP A 111 2.42 -4.31 6.98
CA ASP A 111 1.83 -5.66 6.99
C ASP A 111 2.88 -6.78 7.04
N GLU A 112 4.06 -6.56 6.46
CA GLU A 112 5.20 -7.48 6.58
C GLU A 112 5.73 -7.63 8.02
N GLU A 113 5.65 -6.56 8.82
CA GLU A 113 6.09 -6.58 10.21
C GLU A 113 5.07 -7.29 11.10
N LYS A 114 3.77 -7.12 10.81
CA LYS A 114 2.68 -7.86 11.47
C LYS A 114 2.84 -9.36 11.26
N GLU A 115 3.12 -9.81 10.04
CA GLU A 115 3.28 -11.24 9.75
C GLU A 115 4.50 -11.85 10.46
N LYS A 116 5.62 -11.12 10.52
CA LYS A 116 6.82 -11.55 11.26
C LYS A 116 6.56 -11.63 12.77
N ARG A 117 5.86 -10.65 13.34
CA ARG A 117 5.44 -10.69 14.75
C ARG A 117 4.50 -11.87 15.03
N ALA A 118 3.50 -12.10 14.18
CA ALA A 118 2.58 -13.23 14.31
C ALA A 118 3.32 -14.59 14.29
N LYS A 119 4.29 -14.77 13.38
CA LYS A 119 5.14 -15.98 13.35
C LYS A 119 5.96 -16.14 14.64
N GLY A 120 6.49 -15.04 15.19
CA GLY A 120 7.20 -15.05 16.47
C GLY A 120 6.31 -15.49 17.63
N ILE A 121 5.10 -14.95 17.71
CA ILE A 121 4.12 -15.28 18.76
C ILE A 121 3.68 -16.75 18.65
N ARG A 122 3.39 -17.27 17.45
CA ARG A 122 3.06 -18.69 17.24
C ARG A 122 4.17 -19.62 17.74
N LYS A 123 5.45 -19.26 17.53
CA LYS A 123 6.59 -20.04 18.05
C LYS A 123 6.65 -20.02 19.58
N LYS A 124 6.40 -18.87 20.21
CA LYS A 124 6.34 -18.76 21.69
C LYS A 124 5.20 -19.61 22.26
N LEU A 125 4.02 -19.59 21.65
CA LEU A 125 2.88 -20.42 22.06
C LEU A 125 3.19 -21.92 21.95
N ALA A 126 3.82 -22.36 20.85
CA ALA A 126 4.25 -23.76 20.71
C ALA A 126 5.32 -24.17 21.75
N GLN A 127 6.18 -23.24 22.17
CA GLN A 127 7.14 -23.50 23.25
C GLN A 127 6.43 -23.59 24.61
N ILE A 128 5.43 -22.76 24.86
CA ILE A 128 4.60 -22.79 26.08
C ILE A 128 3.80 -24.09 26.16
N GLU A 129 3.23 -24.58 25.04
CA GLU A 129 2.56 -25.89 25.01
C GLU A 129 3.50 -27.03 25.41
N LYS A 130 4.74 -27.05 24.88
CA LYS A 130 5.77 -28.01 25.30
C LYS A 130 6.19 -27.88 26.77
N LEU A 131 6.08 -26.68 27.35
CA LEU A 131 6.32 -26.47 28.78
C LEU A 131 5.13 -26.93 29.62
N LYS A 132 3.90 -26.76 29.14
CA LYS A 132 2.67 -27.26 29.78
C LYS A 132 2.54 -28.78 29.78
N GLU A 133 3.15 -29.45 28.80
CA GLU A 133 3.27 -30.91 28.79
C GLU A 133 4.17 -31.44 29.92
N LYS A 134 5.06 -30.60 30.48
CA LYS A 134 5.84 -30.93 31.67
C LYS A 134 5.04 -30.57 32.92
N ASP A 135 5.21 -31.34 34.00
CA ASP A 135 4.50 -31.10 35.25
C ASP A 135 4.72 -29.66 35.74
N PHE A 136 3.62 -28.89 35.85
CA PHE A 136 3.67 -27.47 36.22
C PHE A 136 4.33 -27.24 37.60
N ALA A 137 4.28 -28.24 38.48
CA ALA A 137 4.92 -28.22 39.79
C ALA A 137 6.46 -28.24 39.70
N SER A 138 7.05 -28.89 38.68
CA SER A 138 8.50 -29.00 38.50
C SER A 138 9.10 -27.89 37.64
N LEU A 139 8.27 -26.98 37.09
CA LEU A 139 8.74 -25.87 36.28
C LEU A 139 9.37 -24.79 37.17
N GLU A 140 10.52 -24.30 36.72
CA GLU A 140 11.18 -23.13 37.31
C GLU A 140 10.30 -21.88 37.22
N PRO A 141 10.47 -20.90 38.14
CA PRO A 141 9.63 -19.70 38.19
C PRO A 141 9.60 -18.94 36.86
N GLU A 142 10.71 -18.89 36.12
CA GLU A 142 10.77 -18.24 34.81
C GLU A 142 9.89 -18.95 33.76
N ALA A 143 9.81 -20.29 33.81
CA ALA A 143 8.97 -21.05 32.90
C ALA A 143 7.47 -20.88 33.25
N LYS A 144 7.14 -20.72 34.54
CA LYS A 144 5.77 -20.40 34.98
C LYS A 144 5.32 -19.03 34.49
N ALA A 145 6.18 -18.02 34.56
CA ALA A 145 5.90 -16.69 34.00
C ALA A 145 5.62 -16.74 32.48
N LYS A 146 6.36 -17.57 31.73
CA LYS A 146 6.09 -17.79 30.28
C LYS A 146 4.72 -18.43 30.06
N VAL A 147 4.30 -19.36 30.90
CA VAL A 147 2.96 -19.99 30.82
C VAL A 147 1.86 -18.97 31.13
N GLU A 148 2.06 -18.08 32.11
CA GLU A 148 1.11 -17.02 32.44
C GLU A 148 0.96 -16.00 31.30
N SER A 149 2.05 -15.69 30.59
CA SER A 149 2.04 -14.79 29.41
C SER A 149 1.26 -15.35 28.20
N GLU A 150 0.85 -16.61 28.22
CA GLU A 150 0.13 -17.25 27.11
C GLU A 150 -1.17 -16.53 26.74
N ALA A 151 -1.91 -16.05 27.74
CA ALA A 151 -3.18 -15.37 27.52
C ALA A 151 -2.99 -14.04 26.76
N GLU A 152 -1.91 -13.32 27.06
CA GLU A 152 -1.57 -12.07 26.37
C GLU A 152 -1.06 -12.33 24.96
N LEU A 153 -0.18 -13.33 24.79
CA LEU A 153 0.31 -13.75 23.48
C LEU A 153 -0.83 -14.18 22.54
N LYS A 154 -1.86 -14.86 23.05
CA LYS A 154 -3.07 -15.21 22.27
C LYS A 154 -3.86 -13.97 21.85
N LYS A 155 -4.04 -12.99 22.74
CA LYS A 155 -4.70 -11.72 22.41
C LYS A 155 -3.94 -10.92 21.35
N ASP A 156 -2.62 -10.84 21.47
CA ASP A 156 -1.78 -10.14 20.49
C ASP A 156 -1.82 -10.82 19.11
N LEU A 157 -1.84 -12.16 19.08
CA LEU A 157 -2.01 -12.91 17.84
C LEU A 157 -3.37 -12.63 17.19
N ALA A 158 -4.46 -12.64 17.95
CA ALA A 158 -5.79 -12.33 17.43
C ALA A 158 -5.86 -10.89 16.86
N ARG A 159 -5.27 -9.92 17.57
CA ARG A 159 -5.18 -8.53 17.13
C ARG A 159 -4.38 -8.37 15.83
N LEU A 160 -3.26 -9.09 15.69
CA LEU A 160 -2.42 -9.06 14.49
C LEU A 160 -3.03 -9.77 13.28
N GLU A 161 -3.80 -10.83 13.50
CA GLU A 161 -4.46 -11.58 12.41
C GLU A 161 -5.71 -10.89 11.87
N GLY A 162 -6.09 -9.71 12.42
CA GLY A 162 -7.30 -9.00 12.02
C GLY A 162 -8.57 -9.81 12.32
N LYS A 163 -8.44 -10.89 13.10
CA LYS A 163 -9.57 -11.65 13.61
C LYS A 163 -10.10 -10.85 14.78
N ALA A 164 -10.85 -9.80 14.45
CA ALA A 164 -11.55 -8.96 15.41
C ALA A 164 -12.25 -9.90 16.40
N GLU A 165 -11.74 -9.97 17.62
CA GLU A 165 -12.43 -10.72 18.64
C GLU A 165 -13.83 -10.11 18.74
N PRO A 166 -14.89 -10.94 18.80
CA PRO A 166 -16.18 -10.44 19.21
C PRO A 166 -15.92 -9.81 20.57
N VAL A 167 -16.00 -8.48 20.63
CA VAL A 167 -15.87 -7.69 21.85
C VAL A 167 -16.65 -8.47 22.89
N GLN A 168 -15.96 -9.03 23.90
CA GLN A 168 -16.65 -9.70 24.98
C GLN A 168 -17.49 -8.61 25.62
N ALA A 169 -18.74 -8.52 25.18
CA ALA A 169 -19.77 -7.75 25.82
C ALA A 169 -19.70 -8.24 27.24
N VAL A 170 -19.20 -7.36 28.12
CA VAL A 170 -19.20 -7.56 29.54
C VAL A 170 -20.67 -7.79 29.85
N VAL A 171 -21.06 -9.06 29.96
CA VAL A 171 -22.40 -9.47 30.32
C VAL A 171 -22.49 -9.08 31.78
N SER A 172 -22.91 -7.83 31.99
CA SER A 172 -23.46 -7.37 33.24
C SER A 172 -24.44 -8.43 33.67
N LYS A 173 -24.08 -9.09 34.76
CA LYS A 173 -24.81 -10.17 35.39
C LYS A 173 -26.03 -9.54 36.06
N ASP A 174 -26.94 -9.00 35.27
CA ASP A 174 -28.23 -8.51 35.75
C ASP A 174 -29.17 -9.70 35.86
N VAL A 175 -29.53 -9.94 37.10
CA VAL A 175 -30.34 -11.03 37.58
C VAL A 175 -31.80 -10.70 37.25
N GLY A 176 -32.42 -11.52 36.39
CA GLY A 176 -33.88 -11.68 36.39
C GLY A 176 -34.62 -11.08 35.21
N GLY A 177 -35.19 -11.95 34.38
CA GLY A 177 -36.09 -11.55 33.30
C GLY A 177 -36.46 -12.71 32.41
N LEU A 178 -37.20 -13.67 32.96
CA LEU A 178 -37.74 -14.83 32.26
C LEU A 178 -38.74 -14.39 31.19
N CYS A 179 -38.32 -14.33 29.93
CA CYS A 179 -39.21 -14.21 28.77
C CYS A 179 -39.04 -15.45 27.90
N LYS A 180 -40.02 -16.37 28.00
CA LYS A 180 -40.22 -17.47 27.05
C LYS A 180 -40.63 -16.86 25.72
N ILE A 181 -39.83 -17.06 24.67
CA ILE A 181 -40.27 -16.85 23.30
C ILE A 181 -40.10 -18.19 22.59
N ASP A 182 -41.24 -18.70 22.15
CA ASP A 182 -41.41 -19.96 21.48
C ASP A 182 -40.63 -20.02 20.17
N SER A 183 -40.11 -21.22 19.93
CA SER A 183 -39.37 -21.63 18.75
C SER A 183 -40.17 -21.44 17.46
N ALA A 184 -39.61 -20.65 16.55
CA ALA A 184 -39.96 -20.68 15.14
C ALA A 184 -38.68 -20.91 14.32
N GLU A 185 -38.80 -21.80 13.33
CA GLU A 185 -37.75 -22.32 12.45
C GLU A 185 -36.80 -21.25 11.88
N VAL A 186 -35.50 -21.56 11.90
CA VAL A 186 -34.43 -20.76 11.31
C VAL A 186 -34.15 -21.26 9.88
N PRO A 187 -34.53 -20.52 8.82
CA PRO A 187 -34.08 -20.80 7.47
C PRO A 187 -32.60 -20.40 7.32
N SER A 188 -31.81 -21.32 6.78
CA SER A 188 -30.38 -21.19 6.47
C SER A 188 -30.06 -19.86 5.74
N GLU A 189 -29.38 -19.00 6.47
CA GLU A 189 -28.98 -17.64 6.10
C GLU A 189 -27.79 -17.69 5.13
N ARG A 190 -28.09 -17.88 3.83
CA ARG A 190 -27.14 -17.57 2.76
C ARG A 190 -27.00 -16.06 2.67
N GLN A 191 -25.75 -15.59 2.74
CA GLN A 191 -25.35 -14.20 2.84
C GLN A 191 -26.11 -13.27 1.85
N PRO A 192 -26.84 -12.24 2.33
CA PRO A 192 -27.73 -11.42 1.50
C PRO A 192 -27.02 -10.34 0.65
N HIS A 193 -25.70 -10.20 0.70
CA HIS A 193 -25.03 -9.07 0.04
C HIS A 193 -24.75 -9.27 -1.46
N GLU A 194 -24.71 -10.50 -1.98
CA GLU A 194 -24.44 -10.71 -3.43
C GLU A 194 -25.69 -10.55 -4.31
N ARG A 195 -26.91 -10.65 -3.76
CA ARG A 195 -28.13 -10.67 -4.58
C ARG A 195 -28.67 -9.31 -4.98
N LEU A 196 -28.11 -8.21 -4.45
CA LEU A 196 -28.55 -6.84 -4.76
C LEU A 196 -27.83 -6.19 -5.94
N LEU A 197 -26.77 -6.82 -6.49
CA LEU A 197 -26.01 -6.23 -7.60
C LEU A 197 -26.47 -6.66 -9.00
N ALA A 198 -27.44 -7.58 -9.11
CA ALA A 198 -27.71 -8.26 -10.38
C ALA A 198 -29.05 -7.93 -11.06
N LYS A 199 -29.85 -6.97 -10.57
CA LYS A 199 -31.25 -6.87 -11.05
C LYS A 199 -31.72 -5.61 -11.76
N ASP A 200 -31.00 -4.49 -11.77
CA ASP A 200 -31.34 -3.37 -12.66
C ASP A 200 -30.08 -2.56 -13.05
N PRO A 201 -29.73 -2.45 -14.34
CA PRO A 201 -28.57 -1.67 -14.80
C PRO A 201 -28.82 -0.16 -14.83
N GLN A 202 -29.97 0.32 -14.34
CA GLN A 202 -30.12 1.75 -14.01
C GLN A 202 -29.30 2.02 -12.76
N ALA A 203 -28.01 2.29 -12.98
CA ALA A 203 -27.13 2.83 -11.96
C ALA A 203 -27.84 4.04 -11.31
N PRO A 204 -28.06 4.02 -9.99
CA PRO A 204 -28.77 5.10 -9.32
C PRO A 204 -27.89 6.34 -9.34
N THR A 205 -28.07 7.18 -10.35
CA THR A 205 -27.40 8.48 -10.53
C THR A 205 -27.70 9.46 -9.38
N GLY A 206 -28.65 9.13 -8.52
CA GLY A 206 -28.99 9.85 -7.30
C GLY A 206 -28.32 9.34 -6.01
N LEU A 207 -27.43 8.34 -6.05
CA LEU A 207 -26.68 7.96 -4.85
C LEU A 207 -25.67 9.05 -4.46
N SER A 208 -25.61 9.34 -3.17
CA SER A 208 -24.52 10.12 -2.60
C SER A 208 -23.18 9.40 -2.81
N ALA A 209 -22.10 10.17 -2.94
CA ALA A 209 -20.75 9.63 -3.09
C ALA A 209 -20.41 8.64 -1.95
N GLU A 210 -20.85 8.93 -0.73
CA GLU A 210 -20.66 8.07 0.44
C GLU A 210 -21.39 6.73 0.33
N ALA A 211 -22.66 6.74 -0.08
CA ALA A 211 -23.44 5.52 -0.23
C ALA A 211 -22.85 4.64 -1.33
N LEU A 212 -22.39 5.26 -2.42
CA LEU A 212 -21.72 4.58 -3.50
C LEU A 212 -20.40 3.93 -3.05
N LEU A 213 -19.54 4.68 -2.35
CA LEU A 213 -18.26 4.17 -1.88
C LEU A 213 -18.40 3.12 -0.79
N ARG A 214 -19.43 3.21 0.06
CA ARG A 214 -19.76 2.14 1.02
C ARG A 214 -20.16 0.84 0.33
N ALA A 215 -20.81 0.91 -0.84
CA ALA A 215 -21.15 -0.27 -1.64
C ALA A 215 -19.94 -0.83 -2.42
N LEU A 216 -19.11 0.03 -3.02
CA LEU A 216 -18.00 -0.39 -3.88
C LEU A 216 -16.70 -0.70 -3.12
N ALA A 217 -16.50 -0.07 -1.96
CA ALA A 217 -15.29 -0.14 -1.14
C ALA A 217 -15.65 -0.13 0.36
N PRO A 218 -16.24 -1.23 0.87
CA PRO A 218 -16.74 -1.30 2.24
C PRO A 218 -15.62 -1.10 3.27
N GLU A 219 -14.46 -1.74 3.06
CA GLU A 219 -13.28 -1.64 3.93
C GLU A 219 -12.77 -0.18 4.02
N TRP A 220 -12.66 0.49 2.88
CA TRP A 220 -12.31 1.91 2.83
C TRP A 220 -13.31 2.79 3.60
N SER A 221 -14.61 2.55 3.41
CA SER A 221 -15.68 3.34 4.03
C SER A 221 -15.83 3.12 5.54
N ALA A 222 -15.29 2.01 6.06
CA ALA A 222 -15.31 1.68 7.48
C ALA A 222 -14.28 2.50 8.28
N GLN A 223 -13.29 3.10 7.61
CA GLN A 223 -12.26 3.88 8.30
C GLN A 223 -12.78 5.28 8.69
N PRO A 224 -12.58 5.71 9.95
CA PRO A 224 -13.02 7.02 10.43
C PRO A 224 -12.31 8.15 9.67
N GLY A 225 -13.02 9.27 9.45
CA GLY A 225 -12.48 10.46 8.78
C GLY A 225 -12.36 10.39 7.25
N ARG A 226 -12.48 9.21 6.62
CA ARG A 226 -12.38 9.10 5.15
C ARG A 226 -13.57 9.70 4.41
N LEU A 227 -14.78 9.58 4.96
CA LEU A 227 -15.97 10.21 4.40
C LEU A 227 -15.93 11.74 4.54
N GLU A 228 -15.39 12.24 5.65
CA GLU A 228 -15.20 13.69 5.86
C GLU A 228 -14.24 14.28 4.82
N ARG A 229 -13.20 13.52 4.43
CA ARG A 229 -12.27 13.93 3.39
C ARG A 229 -12.93 14.05 2.00
N LEU A 230 -13.89 13.19 1.65
CA LEU A 230 -14.67 13.35 0.42
C LEU A 230 -15.50 14.62 0.43
N ALA A 231 -16.11 14.94 1.57
CA ALA A 231 -16.87 16.17 1.73
C ALA A 231 -15.98 17.42 1.59
N ALA A 232 -14.74 17.36 2.12
CA ALA A 232 -13.74 18.42 1.96
C ALA A 232 -13.34 18.63 0.49
N GLU A 233 -13.16 17.55 -0.27
CA GLU A 233 -12.87 17.58 -1.72
C GLU A 233 -14.09 17.89 -2.60
N ARG A 234 -15.24 18.23 -1.99
CA ARG A 234 -16.51 18.55 -2.66
C ARG A 234 -17.06 17.42 -3.56
N VAL A 235 -16.69 16.17 -3.29
CA VAL A 235 -17.21 14.99 -4.00
C VAL A 235 -18.54 14.59 -3.37
N LYS A 236 -19.67 15.01 -3.98
CA LYS A 236 -21.00 14.87 -3.36
C LYS A 236 -21.81 13.72 -3.94
N GLY A 237 -21.72 13.49 -5.24
CA GLY A 237 -22.53 12.50 -5.95
C GLY A 237 -21.70 11.45 -6.69
N GLY A 238 -22.38 10.41 -7.18
CA GLY A 238 -21.74 9.40 -8.02
C GLY A 238 -21.06 9.97 -9.27
N ARG A 239 -21.60 11.04 -9.87
CA ARG A 239 -20.96 11.73 -11.02
C ARG A 239 -19.62 12.36 -10.66
N ASP A 240 -19.46 12.86 -9.44
CA ASP A 240 -18.19 13.43 -8.97
C ASP A 240 -17.18 12.30 -8.77
N VAL A 241 -17.61 11.18 -8.16
CA VAL A 241 -16.78 9.97 -8.02
C VAL A 241 -16.32 9.43 -9.38
N ALA A 242 -17.18 9.47 -10.40
CA ALA A 242 -16.84 9.02 -11.75
C ALA A 242 -15.81 9.91 -12.47
N ARG A 243 -15.56 11.13 -11.99
CA ARG A 243 -14.56 12.04 -12.52
C ARG A 243 -13.18 11.89 -11.89
N LEU A 244 -13.11 11.23 -10.73
CA LEU A 244 -11.85 10.98 -10.03
C LEU A 244 -10.98 10.05 -10.86
N ASP A 245 -9.72 10.41 -11.01
CA ASP A 245 -8.75 9.57 -11.70
C ASP A 245 -8.12 8.53 -10.76
N LYS A 246 -7.16 7.77 -11.27
CA LYS A 246 -6.50 6.72 -10.51
C LYS A 246 -5.65 7.26 -9.35
N GLU A 247 -5.04 8.44 -9.53
CA GLU A 247 -4.22 9.09 -8.52
C GLU A 247 -5.08 9.77 -7.47
N ASP A 248 -6.17 10.44 -7.84
CA ASP A 248 -7.15 11.01 -6.89
C ASP A 248 -7.67 9.92 -5.94
N LEU A 249 -8.06 8.76 -6.48
CA LEU A 249 -8.51 7.64 -5.67
C LEU A 249 -7.38 7.07 -4.78
N ARG A 250 -6.12 7.16 -5.21
CA ARG A 250 -4.97 6.77 -4.38
C ARG A 250 -4.74 7.77 -3.25
N GLU A 251 -4.88 9.07 -3.50
CA GLU A 251 -4.74 10.13 -2.50
C GLU A 251 -5.84 10.08 -1.43
N LEU A 252 -7.04 9.67 -1.83
CA LEU A 252 -8.14 9.31 -0.94
C LEU A 252 -7.88 8.01 -0.14
N GLY A 253 -6.78 7.31 -0.43
CA GLY A 253 -6.34 6.12 0.28
C GLY A 253 -7.01 4.82 -0.17
N LEU A 254 -7.72 4.79 -1.30
CA LEU A 254 -8.33 3.54 -1.79
C LEU A 254 -7.24 2.54 -2.17
N GLY A 255 -7.42 1.29 -1.75
CA GLY A 255 -6.55 0.18 -2.12
C GLY A 255 -6.65 -0.15 -3.61
N MET A 256 -5.69 -0.92 -4.14
CA MET A 256 -5.64 -1.24 -5.57
C MET A 256 -6.91 -1.93 -6.10
N ALA A 257 -7.47 -2.87 -5.32
CA ALA A 257 -8.70 -3.58 -5.69
C ALA A 257 -9.94 -2.66 -5.68
N GLU A 258 -10.05 -1.79 -4.68
CA GLU A 258 -11.15 -0.83 -4.53
C GLU A 258 -11.14 0.19 -5.66
N ARG A 259 -9.95 0.74 -6.00
CA ARG A 259 -9.78 1.61 -7.16
C ARG A 259 -10.26 0.94 -8.45
N GLY A 260 -9.95 -0.34 -8.64
CA GLY A 260 -10.43 -1.12 -9.77
C GLY A 260 -11.96 -1.12 -9.86
N ARG A 261 -12.64 -1.45 -8.76
CA ARG A 261 -14.11 -1.47 -8.68
C ARG A 261 -14.74 -0.11 -8.98
N VAL A 262 -14.18 0.98 -8.42
CA VAL A 262 -14.68 2.34 -8.66
C VAL A 262 -14.50 2.75 -10.12
N LEU A 263 -13.34 2.47 -10.72
CA LEU A 263 -13.06 2.79 -12.13
C LEU A 263 -13.87 1.92 -13.11
N ASP A 264 -14.13 0.66 -12.79
CA ASP A 264 -15.02 -0.21 -13.57
C ASP A 264 -16.47 0.28 -13.51
N TRP A 265 -16.94 0.69 -12.33
CA TRP A 265 -18.25 1.31 -12.16
C TRP A 265 -18.36 2.62 -12.95
N ALA A 266 -17.36 3.51 -12.85
CA ALA A 266 -17.33 4.78 -13.59
C ALA A 266 -17.37 4.57 -15.11
N ARG A 267 -16.61 3.59 -15.63
CA ARG A 267 -16.67 3.19 -17.04
C ARG A 267 -18.02 2.60 -17.44
N SER A 268 -18.67 1.86 -16.54
CA SER A 268 -20.03 1.37 -16.78
C SER A 268 -21.04 2.52 -16.88
N LEU A 269 -20.88 3.56 -16.06
CA LEU A 269 -21.75 4.73 -16.10
C LEU A 269 -21.69 5.44 -17.47
N VAL A 270 -20.48 5.65 -18.01
CA VAL A 270 -20.29 6.28 -19.33
C VAL A 270 -20.92 5.45 -20.45
N ARG A 271 -20.80 4.12 -20.39
CA ARG A 271 -21.44 3.22 -21.37
C ARG A 271 -22.95 3.29 -21.29
N ASN A 272 -23.51 3.34 -20.09
CA ASN A 272 -24.96 3.43 -19.88
C ASN A 272 -25.50 4.79 -20.32
N ASP A 273 -24.79 5.88 -20.05
CA ASP A 273 -25.15 7.23 -20.52
C ASP A 273 -25.10 7.32 -22.05
N ALA A 274 -24.10 6.70 -22.70
CA ALA A 274 -24.00 6.63 -24.15
C ALA A 274 -25.15 5.80 -24.76
N ALA A 275 -25.50 4.67 -24.14
CA ALA A 275 -26.63 3.83 -24.56
C ALA A 275 -27.98 4.54 -24.37
N ALA A 276 -28.15 5.27 -23.27
CA ALA A 276 -29.32 6.11 -23.02
C ALA A 276 -29.42 7.21 -24.08
N ALA A 277 -28.32 7.89 -24.39
CA ALA A 277 -28.28 8.91 -25.42
C ALA A 277 -28.61 8.36 -26.82
N SER A 278 -28.19 7.13 -27.15
CA SER A 278 -28.56 6.50 -28.42
C SER A 278 -30.02 6.05 -28.51
N ASN A 279 -30.65 5.76 -27.35
CA ASN A 279 -32.05 5.36 -27.26
C ASN A 279 -33.04 6.53 -27.20
N VAL A 280 -32.56 7.74 -26.92
CA VAL A 280 -33.32 8.96 -27.18
C VAL A 280 -33.45 9.08 -28.70
N VAL A 281 -34.49 8.43 -29.24
CA VAL A 281 -34.92 8.61 -30.62
C VAL A 281 -35.07 10.12 -30.80
N PRO A 282 -34.31 10.76 -31.71
CA PRO A 282 -34.47 12.18 -31.93
C PRO A 282 -35.90 12.39 -32.42
N GLU A 283 -36.75 12.91 -31.53
CA GLU A 283 -38.15 13.30 -31.81
C GLU A 283 -38.20 14.37 -32.93
N HIS A 284 -37.04 14.94 -33.25
CA HIS A 284 -36.78 15.78 -34.42
C HIS A 284 -36.49 15.02 -35.74
N ARG A 285 -36.71 13.70 -35.84
CA ARG A 285 -36.69 13.03 -37.16
C ARG A 285 -37.73 13.62 -38.13
N GLY A 286 -38.83 14.16 -37.61
CA GLY A 286 -39.80 14.91 -38.41
C GLY A 286 -39.24 16.19 -39.05
N GLN A 287 -38.30 16.90 -38.39
CA GLN A 287 -37.70 18.11 -38.97
C GLN A 287 -36.56 17.81 -39.96
N ALA A 288 -35.79 16.74 -39.73
CA ALA A 288 -34.77 16.31 -40.67
C ALA A 288 -35.37 15.82 -42.00
N ASP A 289 -36.52 15.15 -41.97
CA ASP A 289 -37.25 14.77 -43.19
C ASP A 289 -37.91 15.97 -43.87
N ILE A 290 -38.37 16.99 -43.13
CA ILE A 290 -38.85 18.26 -43.70
C ILE A 290 -37.72 18.99 -44.42
N TRP A 291 -36.53 19.13 -43.82
CA TRP A 291 -35.38 19.74 -44.49
C TRP A 291 -34.86 18.90 -45.65
N ARG A 292 -34.87 17.57 -45.54
CA ARG A 292 -34.51 16.68 -46.65
C ARG A 292 -35.52 16.77 -47.79
N ARG A 293 -36.82 16.94 -47.52
CA ARG A 293 -37.89 17.14 -48.52
C ARG A 293 -37.87 18.53 -49.14
N ILE A 294 -37.55 19.58 -48.38
CA ILE A 294 -37.35 20.94 -48.92
C ILE A 294 -36.11 20.97 -49.82
N SER A 295 -35.02 20.30 -49.43
CA SER A 295 -33.78 20.26 -50.21
C SER A 295 -33.83 19.29 -51.41
N SER A 296 -34.72 18.29 -51.40
CA SER A 296 -34.90 17.34 -52.53
C SER A 296 -36.11 17.63 -53.42
N GLY A 297 -36.91 18.65 -53.09
CA GLY A 297 -38.20 18.93 -53.72
C GLY A 297 -38.22 20.11 -54.71
N PHE A 298 -37.08 20.52 -55.29
CA PHE A 298 -37.07 21.51 -56.37
C PHE A 298 -36.17 21.06 -57.53
N ASN A 299 -36.54 19.96 -58.16
CA ASN A 299 -36.26 19.74 -59.58
C ASN A 299 -37.24 18.67 -60.09
N SER A 300 -38.37 19.14 -60.62
CA SER A 300 -39.12 18.38 -61.60
C SER A 300 -38.59 18.76 -62.98
N PRO A 301 -37.88 17.88 -63.72
CA PRO A 301 -37.81 17.99 -65.15
C PRO A 301 -38.92 17.14 -65.77
N THR A 302 -39.92 17.83 -66.30
CA THR A 302 -40.64 17.33 -67.47
C THR A 302 -39.67 17.20 -68.65
N SER A 303 -39.88 16.16 -69.47
CA SER A 303 -39.19 15.78 -70.73
C SER A 303 -38.12 14.70 -70.55
N ALA A 304 -38.39 13.44 -70.90
CA ALA A 304 -38.50 12.88 -72.25
C ALA A 304 -37.20 12.97 -73.05
N ARG A 305 -36.41 11.89 -73.05
CA ARG A 305 -35.91 11.25 -74.28
C ARG A 305 -35.06 10.01 -74.00
N ASP A 306 -35.33 8.99 -74.83
CA ASP A 306 -34.55 7.79 -75.07
C ASP A 306 -33.06 8.05 -75.29
N GLY A 307 -32.21 7.09 -74.91
CA GLY A 307 -30.81 7.10 -75.30
C GLY A 307 -29.95 6.07 -74.56
N THR A 308 -29.89 4.87 -75.12
CA THR A 308 -28.94 3.80 -74.77
C THR A 308 -27.48 4.20 -75.01
N CYS A 309 -26.61 4.10 -74.00
CA CYS A 309 -25.14 3.95 -74.12
C CYS A 309 -24.66 3.26 -72.81
N LYS A 310 -24.38 1.95 -72.79
CA LYS A 310 -23.10 1.28 -73.14
C LYS A 310 -21.87 1.83 -72.39
N ASP A 311 -21.32 0.92 -71.59
CA ASP A 311 -19.92 0.71 -71.26
C ASP A 311 -19.14 1.86 -70.61
N HIS A 312 -18.85 1.72 -69.31
CA HIS A 312 -17.57 2.11 -68.74
C HIS A 312 -17.26 1.27 -67.49
N ASP A 313 -16.75 0.07 -67.77
CA ASP A 313 -15.83 -0.62 -66.88
C ASP A 313 -14.52 0.18 -66.76
N SER A 314 -13.80 -0.01 -65.65
CA SER A 314 -12.46 0.52 -65.29
C SER A 314 -12.45 1.68 -64.30
N ALA A 315 -12.17 1.35 -63.03
CA ALA A 315 -10.96 1.79 -62.32
C ALA A 315 -11.17 1.73 -60.79
N TRP A 316 -11.09 0.54 -60.21
CA TRP A 316 -10.83 0.39 -58.78
C TRP A 316 -9.33 0.57 -58.56
N GLY A 317 -8.93 1.80 -58.23
CA GLY A 317 -7.59 2.15 -57.81
C GLY A 317 -7.27 1.52 -56.45
N GLU A 318 -6.25 0.68 -56.46
CA GLU A 318 -5.67 -0.04 -55.32
C GLU A 318 -5.07 0.95 -54.32
N LEU A 319 -5.69 1.12 -53.15
CA LEU A 319 -5.14 1.83 -52.00
C LEU A 319 -3.98 1.03 -51.39
N LYS A 320 -2.74 1.46 -51.64
CA LYS A 320 -1.60 1.10 -50.78
C LYS A 320 -1.33 2.23 -49.80
N ALA A 321 -1.86 2.07 -48.59
CA ALA A 321 -1.51 2.89 -47.45
C ALA A 321 -0.12 2.48 -46.94
N ASP A 322 0.89 3.26 -47.31
CA ASP A 322 2.27 3.11 -46.89
C ASP A 322 2.39 3.53 -45.41
N SER A 323 2.41 2.54 -44.53
CA SER A 323 2.49 2.71 -43.07
C SER A 323 3.94 2.98 -42.66
N ARG A 324 4.43 4.21 -42.91
CA ARG A 324 5.70 4.66 -42.36
C ARG A 324 5.55 4.93 -40.87
N SER A 325 6.16 4.05 -40.08
CA SER A 325 6.43 4.21 -38.65
C SER A 325 7.18 5.51 -38.38
N ILE A 326 6.46 6.52 -37.88
CA ILE A 326 7.07 7.71 -37.27
C ILE A 326 7.54 7.29 -35.88
N ILE A 327 8.81 6.89 -35.77
CA ILE A 327 9.50 6.79 -34.48
C ILE A 327 9.84 8.23 -34.07
N LEU A 328 9.00 8.84 -33.24
CA LEU A 328 9.37 10.05 -32.51
C LEU A 328 10.34 9.66 -31.40
N SER A 329 11.63 9.88 -31.62
CA SER A 329 12.65 9.86 -30.58
C SER A 329 12.41 11.01 -29.59
N PRO A 330 12.35 10.78 -28.27
CA PRO A 330 12.32 11.85 -27.29
C PRO A 330 13.73 12.49 -27.21
N SER A 331 13.81 13.76 -27.60
CA SER A 331 14.94 14.64 -27.32
C SER A 331 15.06 14.83 -25.80
N TRP A 332 16.03 14.19 -25.17
CA TRP A 332 16.41 14.49 -23.79
C TRP A 332 17.31 15.72 -23.82
N GLY A 333 16.75 16.84 -23.35
CA GLY A 333 17.48 18.07 -23.13
C GLY A 333 18.59 17.84 -22.10
N SER A 334 19.81 18.16 -22.50
CA SER A 334 20.97 18.22 -21.63
C SER A 334 20.85 19.47 -20.74
N GLU A 335 20.34 19.31 -19.53
CA GLU A 335 20.49 20.33 -18.50
C GLU A 335 21.85 20.14 -17.81
N SER A 336 22.73 21.13 -18.02
CA SER A 336 24.04 21.23 -17.41
C SER A 336 23.92 21.43 -15.89
N PRO A 337 24.69 20.71 -15.05
CA PRO A 337 24.74 21.02 -13.63
C PRO A 337 25.54 22.31 -13.40
N ALA A 338 24.85 23.31 -12.85
CA ALA A 338 25.46 24.52 -12.34
C ALA A 338 26.49 24.16 -11.25
N THR A 339 27.73 24.56 -11.48
CA THR A 339 28.80 24.54 -10.49
C THR A 339 28.47 25.53 -9.38
N TRP A 340 28.04 25.06 -8.22
CA TRP A 340 28.04 25.88 -7.02
C TRP A 340 29.46 25.97 -6.49
N ALA A 341 30.01 27.16 -6.66
CA ALA A 341 31.30 27.56 -6.15
C ALA A 341 31.31 27.47 -4.62
N ASP A 342 32.33 26.79 -4.14
CA ASP A 342 32.83 26.78 -2.78
C ASP A 342 33.03 28.23 -2.30
N SER A 343 32.33 28.61 -1.23
CA SER A 343 32.52 29.87 -0.54
C SER A 343 32.45 29.63 0.96
N SER A 344 33.64 29.53 1.53
CA SER A 344 34.00 30.20 2.78
C SER A 344 33.22 29.81 4.03
N SER A 345 33.85 29.02 4.90
CA SER A 345 33.73 29.27 6.33
C SER A 345 35.03 28.92 7.05
N SER A 346 35.92 29.89 7.08
CA SER A 346 36.94 30.10 8.10
C SER A 346 36.30 30.00 9.50
N ARG A 347 36.74 29.03 10.32
CA ARG A 347 36.57 29.11 11.77
C ARG A 347 37.92 28.98 12.45
N SER A 348 38.30 30.11 13.01
CA SER A 348 39.45 30.43 13.84
C SER A 348 39.64 29.46 15.00
N HIS A 349 40.89 29.04 15.18
CA HIS A 349 41.44 28.63 16.47
C HIS A 349 41.30 29.77 17.51
N GLY A 350 40.93 29.40 18.73
CA GLY A 350 41.01 30.23 19.94
C GLY A 350 41.15 29.32 21.17
N PRO A 351 41.84 29.77 22.24
CA PRO A 351 42.79 28.91 22.96
C PRO A 351 42.26 28.30 24.26
N LEU A 352 43.04 27.31 24.70
CA LEU A 352 43.10 26.70 26.03
C LEU A 352 43.06 27.73 27.18
N ALA A 353 42.34 27.37 28.23
CA ALA A 353 42.58 27.78 29.61
C ALA A 353 42.69 26.52 30.47
#